data_AF-F8NBW9-F1
#
_entry.id   AF-F8NBW9-F1
#
_cell.length_a   1.000
_cell.length_b   1.000
_cell.length_c   1.000
_cell.angle_alpha   90.00
_cell.angle_beta   90.00
_cell.angle_gamma   90.00
#
_symmetry.space_group_name_H-M   'P 1'
#
loop_
_entity.id
_entity.type
_entity.pdbx_description
1 polymer ?
#
loop_
_entity_poly.entity_id
_entity_poly.type
_entity_poly.pdbx_seq_one_letter_code
_entity_poly.pdbx_strand_id
1 'polypeptide(L)'
;MNRLFKLMAFAAILFSVSATLQSCDLDNDDNKLIIDPIERPNALVTFKTDSTTGAFFMQLNDSVTLVDKNITKSPYGDKEVRGLISFVPVDKNETGLRRQIHLIMVFDSIRIKPMSPVVPDLQKAYGNDPVEIVNDWTTVCEDGYLTLRFRTYFEGVKPHVLRLVRTGDYEVTLYHDAGNDVRGRLYDGWIAFRLNDLPDTGGNYKDLTLKWTSFSGEKSVTFKYKTRK
;
A
#
# COMPACT_ATOMS: atom_id res chain seq x y z
N MET A 1 70.76 -5.99 -6.79
CA MET A 1 69.39 -6.11 -6.23
C MET A 1 68.60 -7.03 -7.15
N ASN A 2 68.62 -8.32 -6.83
CA ASN A 2 68.37 -9.40 -7.78
C ASN A 2 66.92 -9.40 -8.23
N ARG A 3 66.67 -9.66 -9.52
CA ARG A 3 65.31 -9.75 -10.10
C ARG A 3 64.40 -10.68 -9.29
N LEU A 4 64.99 -11.70 -8.67
CA LEU A 4 64.34 -12.63 -7.75
C LEU A 4 63.79 -11.93 -6.49
N PHE A 5 64.52 -10.97 -5.92
CA PHE A 5 64.10 -10.22 -4.72
C PHE A 5 62.96 -9.25 -5.05
N LYS A 6 62.96 -8.67 -6.25
CA LYS A 6 61.84 -7.84 -6.75
C LYS A 6 60.59 -8.68 -7.04
N LEU A 7 60.76 -9.89 -7.59
CA LEU A 7 59.66 -10.83 -7.79
C LEU A 7 59.05 -11.29 -6.47
N MET A 8 59.87 -11.62 -5.48
CA MET A 8 59.42 -12.02 -4.14
C MET A 8 58.71 -10.89 -3.41
N ALA A 9 59.20 -9.65 -3.50
CA ALA A 9 58.53 -8.48 -2.93
C ALA A 9 57.17 -8.21 -3.59
N PHE A 10 57.06 -8.39 -4.91
CA PHE A 10 55.80 -8.23 -5.64
C PHE A 10 54.79 -9.33 -5.30
N ALA A 11 55.25 -10.57 -5.15
CA ALA A 11 54.43 -11.71 -4.73
C ALA A 11 53.91 -11.55 -3.28
N ALA A 12 54.74 -11.02 -2.37
CA ALA A 12 54.32 -10.76 -0.99
C ALA A 12 53.23 -9.68 -0.89
N ILE A 13 53.28 -8.66 -1.75
CA ILE A 13 52.24 -7.62 -1.83
C ILE A 13 50.93 -8.21 -2.38
N LEU A 14 50.97 -9.02 -3.45
CA LEU A 14 49.77 -9.69 -3.96
C LEU A 14 49.14 -10.66 -2.93
N PHE A 15 49.95 -11.38 -2.16
CA PHE A 15 49.45 -12.30 -1.13
C PHE A 15 48.79 -11.56 0.06
N SER A 16 49.26 -10.35 0.37
CA SER A 16 48.67 -9.51 1.42
C SER A 16 47.30 -8.92 1.04
N VAL A 17 47.02 -8.71 -0.25
CA VAL A 17 45.72 -8.22 -0.75
C VAL A 17 44.67 -9.35 -0.79
N SER A 18 45.09 -10.61 -1.01
CA SER A 18 44.19 -11.77 -0.92
C SER A 18 43.74 -12.10 0.51
N ALA A 19 44.47 -11.67 1.54
CA ALA A 19 44.07 -11.87 2.93
C ALA A 19 43.00 -10.87 3.42
N THR A 20 42.73 -9.80 2.67
CA THR A 20 41.65 -8.84 2.93
C THR A 20 40.39 -9.11 2.11
N LEU A 21 40.45 -10.05 1.17
CA LEU A 21 39.28 -10.60 0.49
C LEU A 21 38.78 -11.81 1.30
N GLN A 22 38.34 -11.58 2.54
CA GLN A 22 37.46 -12.55 3.19
C GLN A 22 36.16 -12.58 2.39
N SER A 23 36.06 -13.55 1.48
CA SER A 23 34.74 -14.09 1.13
C SER A 23 34.12 -14.54 2.44
N CYS A 24 32.96 -13.99 2.79
CA CYS A 24 32.13 -14.58 3.83
C CYS A 24 31.72 -15.95 3.34
N ASP A 25 32.49 -16.97 3.71
CA ASP A 25 32.08 -18.36 3.66
C ASP A 25 30.89 -18.49 4.61
N LEU A 26 29.68 -18.36 4.07
CA LEU A 26 28.41 -18.66 4.74
C LEU A 26 28.04 -20.14 4.55
N ASP A 27 29.05 -21.01 4.44
CA ASP A 27 28.89 -22.43 4.10
C ASP A 27 29.02 -23.36 5.32
N ASN A 28 28.62 -22.88 6.50
CA ASN A 28 28.25 -23.80 7.58
C ASN A 28 27.23 -23.18 8.51
N ASP A 29 25.96 -23.41 8.19
CA ASP A 29 24.86 -23.76 9.11
C ASP A 29 23.54 -23.61 8.34
N ASP A 30 22.92 -24.72 7.94
CA ASP A 30 21.48 -24.85 7.59
C ASP A 30 20.81 -23.63 6.94
N ASN A 31 21.46 -23.04 5.93
CA ASN A 31 20.99 -21.85 5.25
C ASN A 31 19.90 -22.23 4.24
N LYS A 32 18.83 -22.86 4.72
CA LYS A 32 17.50 -22.43 4.26
C LYS A 32 17.56 -20.92 4.38
N LEU A 33 17.40 -20.21 3.27
CA LEU A 33 16.85 -18.86 3.32
C LEU A 33 15.68 -18.93 4.30
N ILE A 34 15.90 -18.52 5.55
CA ILE A 34 14.83 -18.20 6.46
C ILE A 34 14.29 -16.91 5.88
N ILE A 35 13.46 -17.05 4.84
CA ILE A 35 12.50 -16.04 4.48
C ILE A 35 11.61 -16.00 5.70
N ASP A 36 11.90 -15.06 6.60
CA ASP A 36 11.05 -14.82 7.76
C ASP A 36 9.61 -14.70 7.21
N PRO A 37 8.65 -15.53 7.66
CA PRO A 37 7.29 -15.53 7.12
C PRO A 37 6.56 -14.17 7.17
N ILE A 38 7.19 -13.15 7.75
CA ILE A 38 6.72 -11.80 8.03
C ILE A 38 7.09 -10.78 6.92
N GLU A 39 7.77 -11.17 5.84
CA GLU A 39 8.11 -10.27 4.71
C GLU A 39 6.94 -9.91 3.77
N ARG A 40 5.69 -10.22 4.12
CA ARG A 40 4.52 -9.78 3.35
C ARG A 40 3.64 -8.86 4.18
N PRO A 41 3.01 -7.86 3.54
CA PRO A 41 2.03 -7.05 4.25
C PRO A 41 0.89 -7.95 4.73
N ASN A 42 0.56 -7.83 6.01
CA ASN A 42 -0.53 -8.56 6.66
C ASN A 42 -1.63 -7.63 7.18
N ALA A 43 -1.48 -6.33 6.95
CA ALA A 43 -2.48 -5.33 7.29
C ALA A 43 -2.45 -4.14 6.34
N LEU A 44 -3.63 -3.57 6.12
CA LEU A 44 -3.85 -2.29 5.49
C LEU A 44 -4.30 -1.35 6.59
N VAL A 45 -3.57 -0.27 6.81
CA VAL A 45 -3.85 0.66 7.91
C VAL A 45 -3.83 2.10 7.46
N THR A 46 -4.38 2.98 8.29
CA THR A 46 -4.21 4.42 8.17
C THR A 46 -3.39 4.94 9.36
N PHE A 47 -2.21 5.46 9.09
CA PHE A 47 -1.35 6.16 10.05
C PHE A 47 -2.00 7.49 10.44
N LYS A 48 -2.24 7.68 11.74
CA LYS A 48 -2.94 8.86 12.27
C LYS A 48 -2.29 9.33 13.56
N THR A 49 -2.43 10.63 13.80
CA THR A 49 -2.12 11.25 15.08
C THR A 49 -3.44 11.75 15.67
N ASP A 50 -3.71 11.38 16.91
CA ASP A 50 -4.86 11.89 17.65
C ASP A 50 -4.70 13.40 17.86
N SER A 51 -5.66 14.19 17.41
CA SER A 51 -5.57 15.66 17.43
C SER A 51 -5.64 16.27 18.82
N THR A 52 -6.13 15.54 19.82
CA THR A 52 -6.29 16.02 21.20
C THR A 52 -5.08 15.67 22.06
N THR A 53 -4.58 14.45 21.92
CA THR A 53 -3.51 13.88 22.75
C THR A 53 -2.14 13.89 22.07
N GLY A 54 -2.10 14.07 20.74
CA GLY A 54 -0.88 13.93 19.95
C GLY A 54 -0.40 12.48 19.81
N ALA A 55 -1.18 11.49 20.27
CA ALA A 55 -0.77 10.10 20.24
C ALA A 55 -0.86 9.51 18.83
N PHE A 56 0.23 8.86 18.39
CA PHE A 56 0.25 8.11 17.15
C PHE A 56 -0.49 6.77 17.27
N PHE A 57 -1.24 6.40 16.25
CA PHE A 57 -1.86 5.09 16.09
C PHE A 57 -2.06 4.74 14.62
N MET A 58 -2.32 3.46 14.34
CA MET A 58 -2.67 2.93 13.03
C MET A 58 -4.11 2.45 13.06
N GLN A 59 -5.01 3.06 12.29
CA GLN A 59 -6.39 2.60 12.15
C GLN A 59 -6.42 1.39 11.21
N LEU A 60 -6.81 0.22 11.71
CA LEU A 60 -6.88 -1.00 10.91
C LEU A 60 -8.17 -1.07 10.07
N ASN A 61 -9.30 -0.72 10.66
CA ASN A 61 -10.61 -0.73 10.01
C ASN A 61 -11.56 0.28 10.70
N ASP A 62 -12.87 0.22 10.46
CA ASP A 62 -13.85 1.14 11.04
C ASP A 62 -13.89 1.22 12.59
N SER A 63 -13.27 0.27 13.30
CA SER A 63 -13.35 0.20 14.78
C SER A 63 -12.04 -0.14 15.47
N VAL A 64 -11.14 -0.87 14.81
CA VAL A 64 -9.91 -1.39 15.42
C VAL A 64 -8.75 -0.44 15.15
N THR A 65 -8.04 -0.10 16.22
CA THR A 65 -6.78 0.67 16.20
C THR A 65 -5.63 -0.19 16.70
N LEU A 66 -4.46 -0.01 16.09
CA LEU A 66 -3.21 -0.64 16.45
C LEU A 66 -2.27 0.41 17.02
N VAL A 67 -1.57 0.06 18.09
CA VAL A 67 -0.58 0.90 18.76
C VAL A 67 0.69 0.09 18.89
N ASP A 68 1.78 0.64 18.39
CA ASP A 68 3.08 0.01 18.58
C ASP A 68 3.60 0.28 20.00
N LYS A 69 4.24 -0.73 20.60
CA LYS A 69 4.79 -0.62 21.95
C LYS A 69 5.96 0.38 22.06
N ASN A 70 6.72 0.54 20.97
CA ASN A 70 7.98 1.28 20.94
C ASN A 70 7.93 2.51 20.00
N ILE A 71 7.07 2.51 18.99
CA ILE A 71 6.90 3.60 18.02
C ILE A 71 5.77 4.51 18.48
N THR A 72 6.13 5.67 19.03
CA THR A 72 5.20 6.64 19.63
C THR A 72 4.90 7.84 18.72
N LYS A 73 5.57 7.94 17.57
CA LYS A 73 5.39 9.01 16.59
C LYS A 73 5.23 8.43 15.19
N SER A 74 4.38 9.06 14.39
CA SER A 74 4.21 8.70 12.99
C SER A 74 5.51 8.94 12.20
N PRO A 75 5.96 8.00 11.36
CA PRO A 75 7.08 8.21 10.45
C PRO A 75 6.77 9.25 9.36
N TYR A 76 5.50 9.67 9.24
CA TYR A 76 5.02 10.65 8.26
C TYR A 76 4.69 12.02 8.88
N GLY A 77 5.11 12.26 10.13
CA GLY A 77 4.73 13.46 10.88
C GLY A 77 3.20 13.53 11.07
N ASP A 78 2.63 14.72 10.92
CA ASP A 78 1.19 14.95 11.12
C ASP A 78 0.31 14.53 9.94
N LYS A 79 0.90 13.94 8.89
CA LYS A 79 0.16 13.51 7.71
C LYS A 79 -0.59 12.21 8.00
N GLU A 80 -1.86 12.21 7.61
CA GLU A 80 -2.64 10.98 7.50
C GLU A 80 -2.21 10.22 6.24
N VAL A 81 -1.71 9.01 6.42
CA VAL A 81 -1.21 8.16 5.34
C VAL A 81 -1.91 6.81 5.41
N ARG A 82 -2.36 6.27 4.28
CA ARG A 82 -2.85 4.89 4.17
C ARG A 82 -1.71 4.02 3.66
N GLY A 83 -1.52 2.82 4.18
CA GLY A 83 -0.36 2.01 3.81
C GLY A 83 -0.45 0.56 4.21
N LEU A 84 0.41 -0.23 3.60
CA LEU A 84 0.56 -1.66 3.84
C LEU A 84 1.66 -1.90 4.86
N ILE A 85 1.33 -2.67 5.89
CA ILE A 85 2.27 -2.99 6.97
C ILE A 85 2.35 -4.49 7.20
N SER A 86 3.43 -4.91 7.85
CA SER A 86 3.49 -6.18 8.56
C SER A 86 3.70 -5.91 10.04
N PHE A 87 2.89 -6.56 10.88
CA PHE A 87 3.00 -6.49 12.32
C PHE A 87 2.79 -7.86 12.97
N VAL A 88 3.23 -8.00 14.22
CA VAL A 88 2.85 -9.10 15.11
C VAL A 88 2.14 -8.56 16.36
N PRO A 89 1.07 -9.20 16.83
CA PRO A 89 0.42 -8.80 18.08
C PRO A 89 1.34 -9.06 19.27
N VAL A 90 1.31 -8.17 20.27
CA VAL A 90 2.04 -8.38 21.54
C VAL A 90 1.43 -9.54 22.32
N ASP A 91 0.11 -9.59 22.40
CA ASP A 91 -0.66 -10.73 22.88
C ASP A 91 -1.55 -11.26 21.76
N LYS A 92 -1.33 -12.52 21.36
CA LYS A 92 -2.10 -13.18 20.31
C LYS A 92 -3.58 -13.37 20.66
N ASN A 93 -3.92 -13.30 21.95
CA ASN A 93 -5.30 -13.44 22.44
C ASN A 93 -6.00 -12.08 22.64
N GLU A 94 -5.34 -10.96 22.32
CA GLU A 94 -5.94 -9.64 22.46
C GLU A 94 -7.09 -9.46 21.46
N THR A 95 -8.30 -9.32 21.99
CA THR A 95 -9.53 -9.13 21.19
C THR A 95 -10.08 -7.71 21.25
N GLY A 96 -9.42 -6.82 22.01
CA GLY A 96 -9.81 -5.43 22.16
C GLY A 96 -9.84 -4.64 20.84
N LEU A 97 -10.56 -3.52 20.84
CA LEU A 97 -10.61 -2.58 19.71
C LEU A 97 -9.35 -1.70 19.62
N ARG A 98 -8.58 -1.60 20.69
CA ARG A 98 -7.25 -0.97 20.70
C ARG A 98 -6.24 -2.06 21.02
N ARG A 99 -5.39 -2.41 20.07
CA ARG A 99 -4.49 -3.55 20.14
C ARG A 99 -3.03 -3.12 20.19
N GLN A 100 -2.24 -3.78 21.03
CA GLN A 100 -0.80 -3.58 21.10
C GLN A 100 -0.09 -4.49 20.11
N ILE A 101 0.83 -3.91 19.36
CA ILE A 101 1.58 -4.63 18.32
C ILE A 101 3.07 -4.32 18.40
N HIS A 102 3.83 -5.13 17.68
CA HIS A 102 5.15 -4.79 17.16
C HIS A 102 5.04 -4.65 15.64
N LEU A 103 5.19 -3.42 15.16
CA LEU A 103 5.32 -3.09 13.75
C LEU A 103 6.67 -3.60 13.27
N ILE A 104 6.63 -4.45 12.25
CA ILE A 104 7.83 -5.07 11.69
C ILE A 104 8.31 -4.27 10.48
N MET A 105 7.38 -3.93 9.58
CA MET A 105 7.71 -3.22 8.35
C MET A 105 6.54 -2.40 7.83
N VAL A 106 6.86 -1.27 7.20
CA VAL A 106 5.96 -0.52 6.31
C VAL A 106 6.43 -0.77 4.88
N PHE A 107 5.58 -1.39 4.07
CA PHE A 107 5.95 -1.80 2.70
C PHE A 107 5.78 -0.65 1.73
N ASP A 108 4.61 -0.01 1.78
CA ASP A 108 4.29 1.06 0.85
C ASP A 108 3.22 1.98 1.43
N SER A 109 3.29 3.24 1.02
CA SER A 109 2.21 4.21 1.21
C SER A 109 1.28 4.17 0.01
N ILE A 110 -0.02 4.14 0.24
CA ILE A 110 -1.04 4.15 -0.79
C ILE A 110 -1.46 5.58 -1.08
N ARG A 111 -1.52 5.93 -2.36
CA ARG A 111 -1.97 7.24 -2.81
C ARG A 111 -3.41 7.49 -2.37
N ILE A 112 -3.60 8.50 -1.53
CA ILE A 112 -4.92 9.01 -1.16
C ILE A 112 -5.34 10.13 -2.12
N LYS A 113 -6.60 10.10 -2.58
CA LYS A 113 -7.25 11.19 -3.33
C LYS A 113 -8.62 11.52 -2.74
N PRO A 114 -9.10 12.77 -2.87
CA PRO A 114 -10.52 13.06 -2.71
C PRO A 114 -11.33 12.48 -3.87
N MET A 115 -12.64 12.41 -3.70
CA MET A 115 -13.54 12.19 -4.83
C MET A 115 -13.47 13.38 -5.80
N SER A 116 -13.72 13.11 -7.07
CA SER A 116 -13.76 14.12 -8.13
C SER A 116 -15.20 14.61 -8.32
N PRO A 117 -15.40 15.91 -8.64
CA PRO A 117 -16.72 16.46 -8.83
C PRO A 117 -17.42 15.85 -10.06
N VAL A 118 -18.74 15.92 -10.07
CA VAL A 118 -19.52 15.60 -11.27
C VAL A 118 -19.34 16.74 -12.27
N VAL A 119 -18.99 16.41 -13.52
CA VAL A 119 -18.81 17.37 -14.62
C VAL A 119 -19.56 16.91 -15.87
N PRO A 120 -19.87 17.81 -16.83
CA PRO A 120 -20.40 17.39 -18.12
C PRO A 120 -19.42 16.45 -18.84
N ASP A 121 -19.95 15.36 -19.41
CA ASP A 121 -19.17 14.37 -20.15
C ASP A 121 -17.97 13.80 -19.35
N LEU A 122 -18.29 13.05 -18.29
CA LEU A 122 -17.32 12.46 -17.36
C LEU A 122 -16.24 11.63 -18.06
N GLN A 123 -16.61 10.83 -19.06
CA GLN A 123 -15.65 9.98 -19.78
C GLN A 123 -14.64 10.80 -20.56
N LYS A 124 -15.08 11.88 -21.23
CA LYS A 124 -14.16 12.79 -21.92
C LYS A 124 -13.27 13.57 -20.95
N ALA A 125 -13.81 13.96 -19.79
CA ALA A 125 -13.07 14.74 -18.80
C ALA A 125 -12.06 13.91 -18.01
N TYR A 126 -12.40 12.66 -17.68
CA TYR A 126 -11.65 11.83 -16.72
C TYR A 126 -11.08 10.55 -17.29
N GLY A 127 -11.33 10.26 -18.57
CA GLY A 127 -10.94 9.03 -19.23
C GLY A 127 -11.97 7.91 -19.01
N ASN A 128 -11.93 6.92 -19.90
CA ASN A 128 -12.73 5.69 -19.79
C ASN A 128 -11.92 4.45 -20.19
N ASP A 129 -10.61 4.52 -19.99
CA ASP A 129 -9.71 3.42 -20.30
C ASP A 129 -9.99 2.23 -19.38
N PRO A 130 -10.01 0.99 -19.90
CA PRO A 130 -10.35 -0.18 -19.12
C PRO A 130 -9.37 -0.43 -17.96
N VAL A 131 -9.93 -0.86 -16.83
CA VAL A 131 -9.20 -1.24 -15.62
C VAL A 131 -9.94 -2.39 -14.94
N GLU A 132 -9.23 -3.32 -14.31
CA GLU A 132 -9.85 -4.34 -13.46
C GLU A 132 -9.71 -3.95 -11.99
N ILE A 133 -10.75 -4.22 -11.21
CA ILE A 133 -10.69 -4.18 -9.75
C ILE A 133 -10.44 -5.59 -9.25
N VAL A 134 -9.32 -5.79 -8.58
CA VAL A 134 -8.89 -7.11 -8.11
C VAL A 134 -9.60 -7.41 -6.79
N ASN A 135 -10.28 -8.55 -6.71
CA ASN A 135 -10.83 -9.05 -5.45
C ASN A 135 -9.69 -9.56 -4.56
N ASP A 136 -9.18 -8.66 -3.74
CA ASP A 136 -8.03 -8.85 -2.86
C ASP A 136 -8.37 -8.34 -1.46
N TRP A 137 -7.69 -8.83 -0.43
CA TRP A 137 -7.92 -8.42 0.95
C TRP A 137 -7.64 -6.92 1.20
N THR A 138 -6.92 -6.24 0.29
CA THR A 138 -6.67 -4.79 0.31
C THR A 138 -7.71 -3.97 -0.45
N THR A 139 -8.61 -4.62 -1.21
CA THR A 139 -9.73 -3.96 -1.90
C THR A 139 -10.92 -3.88 -0.96
N VAL A 140 -11.00 -2.81 -0.17
CA VAL A 140 -11.91 -2.67 0.98
C VAL A 140 -12.49 -1.27 1.09
N CYS A 141 -13.66 -1.18 1.75
CA CYS A 141 -14.29 0.07 2.14
C CYS A 141 -14.33 0.16 3.66
N GLU A 142 -13.44 0.96 4.24
CA GLU A 142 -13.30 1.11 5.69
C GLU A 142 -12.52 2.40 6.01
N ASP A 143 -12.63 2.87 7.24
CA ASP A 143 -11.99 4.09 7.73
C ASP A 143 -12.31 5.34 6.90
N GLY A 144 -13.49 5.36 6.28
CA GLY A 144 -13.91 6.42 5.36
C GLY A 144 -13.18 6.42 4.01
N TYR A 145 -12.49 5.34 3.66
CA TYR A 145 -11.81 5.16 2.39
C TYR A 145 -12.40 4.00 1.58
N LEU A 146 -12.53 4.20 0.27
CA LEU A 146 -12.55 3.09 -0.69
C LEU A 146 -11.13 2.87 -1.18
N THR A 147 -10.50 1.77 -0.75
CA THR A 147 -9.18 1.34 -1.22
C THR A 147 -9.34 0.27 -2.26
N LEU A 148 -8.66 0.43 -3.40
CA LEU A 148 -8.77 -0.45 -4.54
C LEU A 148 -7.39 -0.94 -4.94
N ARG A 149 -7.22 -2.26 -5.00
CA ARG A 149 -6.18 -2.87 -5.84
C ARG A 149 -6.74 -2.94 -7.26
N PHE A 150 -6.12 -2.21 -8.17
CA PHE A 150 -6.52 -2.18 -9.57
C PHE A 150 -5.45 -2.83 -10.44
N ARG A 151 -5.85 -3.36 -11.60
CA ARG A 151 -4.97 -3.97 -12.60
C ARG A 151 -5.24 -3.38 -13.97
N THR A 152 -4.20 -2.91 -14.62
CA THR A 152 -4.26 -2.45 -16.02
C THR A 152 -2.90 -2.61 -16.67
N TYR A 153 -2.82 -2.24 -17.95
CA TYR A 153 -1.61 -2.27 -18.74
C TYR A 153 -0.71 -1.10 -18.38
N PHE A 154 0.60 -1.33 -18.28
CA PHE A 154 1.61 -0.28 -18.14
C PHE A 154 2.81 -0.58 -19.05
N GLU A 155 3.20 0.40 -19.86
CA GLU A 155 4.49 0.49 -20.56
C GLU A 155 5.43 1.49 -19.87
N GLY A 156 4.93 2.29 -18.93
CA GLY A 156 5.72 3.28 -18.19
C GLY A 156 5.92 4.57 -18.97
N VAL A 157 5.02 4.87 -19.92
CA VAL A 157 5.13 6.03 -20.81
C VAL A 157 4.51 7.26 -20.17
N LYS A 158 3.35 7.12 -19.51
CA LYS A 158 2.65 8.22 -18.84
C LYS A 158 2.03 7.81 -17.51
N PRO A 159 1.85 8.77 -16.57
CA PRO A 159 1.12 8.50 -15.34
C PRO A 159 -0.35 8.17 -15.64
N HIS A 160 -0.82 7.05 -15.09
CA HIS A 160 -2.24 6.72 -15.07
C HIS A 160 -2.96 7.58 -14.02
N VAL A 161 -4.16 8.06 -14.35
CA VAL A 161 -4.96 8.88 -13.44
C VAL A 161 -6.32 8.25 -13.20
N LEU A 162 -6.54 7.79 -11.97
CA LEU A 162 -7.83 7.29 -11.52
C LEU A 162 -8.61 8.36 -10.77
N ARG A 163 -9.92 8.45 -11.02
CA ARG A 163 -10.85 9.39 -10.36
C ARG A 163 -12.11 8.66 -9.93
N LEU A 164 -12.50 8.84 -8.68
CA LEU A 164 -13.75 8.32 -8.15
C LEU A 164 -14.79 9.44 -8.11
N VAL A 165 -15.94 9.23 -8.74
CA VAL A 165 -17.01 10.22 -8.83
C VAL A 165 -18.26 9.67 -8.15
N ARG A 166 -18.93 10.50 -7.35
CA ARG A 166 -20.26 10.19 -6.80
C ARG A 166 -21.29 10.25 -7.91
N THR A 167 -21.94 9.13 -8.24
CA THR A 167 -23.00 9.06 -9.26
C THR A 167 -24.39 8.83 -8.67
N GLY A 168 -24.47 8.56 -7.37
CA GLY A 168 -25.71 8.48 -6.60
C GLY A 168 -25.43 8.64 -5.10
N ASP A 169 -26.39 8.31 -4.23
CA ASP A 169 -26.21 8.46 -2.79
C ASP A 169 -25.20 7.47 -2.21
N TYR A 170 -25.27 6.21 -2.60
CA TYR A 170 -24.28 5.18 -2.27
C TYR A 170 -23.82 4.47 -3.55
N GLU A 171 -23.59 5.27 -4.58
CA GLU A 171 -23.10 4.80 -5.87
C GLU A 171 -21.95 5.69 -6.33
N VAL A 172 -20.85 5.05 -6.73
CA VAL A 172 -19.66 5.71 -7.23
C VAL A 172 -19.18 5.04 -8.51
N THR A 173 -18.63 5.83 -9.42
CA THR A 173 -18.00 5.33 -10.65
C THR A 173 -16.52 5.69 -10.66
N LEU A 174 -15.68 4.72 -10.98
CA LEU A 174 -14.25 4.90 -11.18
C LEU A 174 -13.97 5.16 -12.66
N TYR A 175 -13.35 6.30 -12.93
CA TYR A 175 -12.85 6.69 -14.23
C TYR A 175 -11.33 6.56 -14.25
N HIS A 176 -10.80 6.11 -15.37
CA HIS A 176 -9.38 5.86 -15.58
C HIS A 176 -8.94 6.48 -16.90
N ASP A 177 -7.90 7.29 -16.82
CA ASP A 177 -7.16 7.85 -17.94
C ASP A 177 -5.75 7.25 -17.91
N ALA A 178 -5.47 6.39 -18.88
CA ALA A 178 -4.16 5.75 -19.05
C ALA A 178 -3.16 6.68 -19.76
N GLY A 179 -3.57 7.86 -20.25
CA GLY A 179 -2.70 8.76 -20.98
C GLY A 179 -2.16 8.16 -22.30
N ASN A 180 -2.92 7.25 -22.91
CA ASN A 180 -2.54 6.36 -24.02
C ASN A 180 -1.53 5.24 -23.65
N ASP A 181 -1.21 5.03 -22.38
CA ASP A 181 -0.40 3.90 -21.89
C ASP A 181 -1.28 2.65 -21.72
N VAL A 182 -1.77 2.10 -22.83
CA VAL A 182 -2.78 1.02 -22.86
C VAL A 182 -2.23 -0.33 -23.32
N ARG A 183 -0.91 -0.49 -23.32
CA ARG A 183 -0.19 -1.68 -23.85
C ARG A 183 0.84 -2.20 -22.83
N GLY A 184 1.66 -3.18 -23.23
CA GLY A 184 2.69 -3.71 -22.36
C GLY A 184 2.20 -4.79 -21.41
N ARG A 185 2.66 -4.73 -20.15
CA ARG A 185 2.43 -5.78 -19.15
C ARG A 185 1.32 -5.35 -18.19
N LEU A 186 0.55 -6.32 -17.73
CA LEU A 186 -0.41 -6.11 -16.65
C LEU A 186 0.32 -5.98 -15.32
N TYR A 187 0.13 -4.86 -14.64
CA TYR A 187 0.60 -4.65 -13.28
C TYR A 187 -0.55 -4.20 -12.39
N ASP A 188 -0.31 -4.31 -11.08
CA ASP A 188 -1.25 -3.87 -10.06
C ASP A 188 -0.81 -2.53 -9.48
N GLY A 189 -1.79 -1.71 -9.14
CA GLY A 189 -1.60 -0.52 -8.33
C GLY A 189 -2.60 -0.47 -7.18
N TRP A 190 -2.29 0.35 -6.17
CA TRP A 190 -3.18 0.65 -5.07
C TRP A 190 -3.54 2.12 -5.06
N ILE A 191 -4.82 2.41 -4.80
CA ILE A 191 -5.31 3.77 -4.61
C ILE A 191 -6.41 3.79 -3.56
N ALA A 192 -6.44 4.84 -2.75
CA ALA A 192 -7.48 5.08 -1.77
C ALA A 192 -8.20 6.39 -2.07
N PHE A 193 -9.53 6.38 -2.01
CA PHE A 193 -10.36 7.57 -2.15
C PHE A 193 -11.07 7.89 -0.84
N ARG A 194 -10.94 9.13 -0.35
CA ARG A 194 -11.74 9.62 0.78
C ARG A 194 -13.20 9.74 0.36
N LEU A 195 -14.12 9.17 1.14
CA LEU A 195 -15.55 9.08 0.81
C LEU A 195 -16.40 10.16 1.51
N ASN A 196 -15.81 11.34 1.76
CA ASN A 196 -16.47 12.42 2.51
C ASN A 196 -17.60 13.11 1.72
N ASP A 197 -17.69 12.87 0.41
CA ASP A 197 -18.70 13.48 -0.45
C ASP A 197 -20.01 12.64 -0.51
N LEU A 198 -20.02 11.45 0.12
CA LEU A 198 -21.22 10.61 0.25
C LEU A 198 -22.11 11.10 1.41
N PRO A 199 -23.42 10.84 1.39
CA PRO A 199 -24.31 11.15 2.51
C PRO A 199 -23.89 10.40 3.78
N ASP A 200 -24.06 11.06 4.93
CA ASP A 200 -23.85 10.45 6.24
C ASP A 200 -24.71 9.19 6.39
N THR A 201 -24.09 8.09 6.85
CA THR A 201 -24.79 6.84 7.10
C THR A 201 -25.50 6.79 8.47
N GLY A 202 -25.37 7.84 9.28
CA GLY A 202 -25.96 7.92 10.62
C GLY A 202 -25.41 6.85 11.56
N GLY A 203 -24.15 6.45 11.36
CA GLY A 203 -23.48 5.41 12.13
C GLY A 203 -23.85 3.97 11.77
N ASN A 204 -24.66 3.75 10.73
CA ASN A 204 -25.03 2.42 10.24
C ASN A 204 -24.21 2.04 9.00
N TYR A 205 -24.15 0.74 8.67
CA TYR A 205 -23.61 0.31 7.38
C TYR A 205 -24.66 0.47 6.28
N LYS A 206 -24.20 0.94 5.12
CA LYS A 206 -24.95 1.07 3.86
C LYS A 206 -24.22 0.32 2.77
N ASP A 207 -24.94 -0.05 1.72
CA ASP A 207 -24.37 -0.73 0.56
C ASP A 207 -23.87 0.32 -0.42
N LEU A 208 -22.56 0.40 -0.62
CA LEU A 208 -21.89 1.28 -1.56
C LEU A 208 -21.55 0.50 -2.83
N THR A 209 -22.18 0.85 -3.94
CA THR A 209 -21.90 0.23 -5.25
C THR A 209 -20.81 1.02 -5.98
N LEU A 210 -19.72 0.34 -6.31
CA LEU A 210 -18.68 0.80 -7.23
C LEU A 210 -18.99 0.29 -8.63
N LYS A 211 -18.93 1.17 -9.64
CA LYS A 211 -18.97 0.85 -11.07
C LYS A 211 -17.66 1.25 -11.75
N TRP A 212 -17.28 0.53 -12.80
CA TRP A 212 -16.11 0.88 -13.63
C TRP A 212 -16.19 0.24 -15.02
N THR A 213 -15.43 0.78 -15.97
CA THR A 213 -15.19 0.15 -17.27
C THR A 213 -14.02 -0.83 -17.17
N SER A 214 -14.31 -2.11 -17.40
CA SER A 214 -13.35 -3.22 -17.41
C SER A 214 -12.99 -3.61 -18.84
N PHE A 215 -11.97 -4.45 -19.03
CA PHE A 215 -11.60 -4.96 -20.35
C PHE A 215 -12.72 -5.81 -21.00
N SER A 216 -13.66 -6.32 -20.20
CA SER A 216 -14.82 -7.08 -20.69
C SER A 216 -16.13 -6.29 -20.67
N GLY A 217 -16.06 -4.95 -20.56
CA GLY A 217 -17.23 -4.08 -20.46
C GLY A 217 -17.46 -3.54 -19.05
N GLU A 218 -18.61 -2.93 -18.81
CA GLU A 218 -18.96 -2.35 -17.52
C GLU A 218 -19.11 -3.44 -16.44
N LYS A 219 -18.57 -3.16 -15.25
CA LYS A 219 -18.68 -4.04 -14.07
C LYS A 219 -19.05 -3.23 -12.83
N SER A 220 -19.55 -3.93 -11.82
CA SER A 220 -19.85 -3.35 -10.53
C SER A 220 -19.57 -4.32 -9.37
N VAL A 221 -19.31 -3.77 -8.19
CA VAL A 221 -19.18 -4.52 -6.93
C VAL A 221 -19.73 -3.67 -5.78
N THR A 222 -20.26 -4.32 -4.76
CA THR A 222 -20.85 -3.64 -3.59
C THR A 222 -19.99 -3.86 -2.35
N PHE A 223 -19.79 -2.79 -1.58
CA PHE A 223 -19.10 -2.81 -0.30
C PHE A 223 -20.05 -2.40 0.83
N LYS A 224 -19.73 -2.80 2.06
CA LYS A 224 -20.34 -2.19 3.25
C LYS A 224 -19.59 -0.89 3.56
N TYR A 225 -20.32 0.22 3.58
CA TYR A 225 -19.81 1.56 3.85
C TYR A 225 -20.44 2.12 5.11
N LYS A 226 -19.62 2.77 5.94
CA LYS A 226 -20.07 3.54 7.10
C LYS A 226 -19.28 4.85 7.13
N THR A 227 -19.98 5.95 7.40
CA THR A 227 -19.32 7.25 7.54
C THR A 227 -18.34 7.19 8.71
N ARG A 228 -17.12 7.66 8.45
CA ARG A 228 -16.06 7.76 9.45
C ARG A 228 -16.49 8.75 10.55
N LYS A 229 -16.15 8.40 11.80
CA LYS A 229 -16.32 9.26 12.97
C LYS A 229 -15.11 10.15 13.22
#